data_AF-U9U206-F1
#
_entry.id   AF-U9U206-F1
#
_cell.length_a   1.000
_cell.length_b   1.000
_cell.length_c   1.000
_cell.angle_alpha   90.00
_cell.angle_beta   90.00
_cell.angle_gamma   90.00
#
_symmetry.space_group_name_H-M   'P 1'
#
loop_
_entity.id
_entity.type
_entity.pdbx_description
1 polymer ?
#
loop_
_entity_poly.entity_id
_entity_poly.type
_entity_poly.pdbx_seq_one_letter_code
_entity_poly.pdbx_strand_id
1 'polypeptide(L)'
;MNQKIPITLINLPLDFAEYSNSEIIQNIKKGGTRSVKDILKYIVPTLISNEILDINNPIIHLRVSGDGRNVGRKIKHVMVWRNMSSDWKFLSICLGFNSANSKFFCPWCQVSKYDQGNDWKISKKMENIHEYPGHNRKPLFNMIPLDNWVPDELHILLRIWDRLWCLVLAELKEFNQFDDICRDEIVKEMNRIGVNFQFWQEKSNTWNHTSLMGDDKKKVLKNFNFKRILPSSRANAIRELWDHFHQIYLNLKLKNYDAQQFRFEAEDWLELFKVLYMPSDITPYMHVLVCHM
;
A
#
# COMPACT_ATOMS: atom_id res chain seq x y z
N MET A 1 33.32 -28.73 -22.92
CA MET A 1 33.09 -29.77 -21.90
C MET A 1 32.62 -29.04 -20.64
N ASN A 2 31.33 -29.18 -20.29
CA ASN A 2 30.72 -28.52 -19.14
C ASN A 2 31.26 -29.15 -17.85
N GLN A 3 32.28 -28.56 -17.24
CA GLN A 3 32.61 -28.86 -15.85
C GLN A 3 31.85 -27.91 -14.94
N LYS A 4 30.77 -28.44 -14.36
CA LYS A 4 30.10 -27.84 -13.21
C LYS A 4 31.06 -27.90 -12.03
N ILE A 5 31.40 -26.73 -11.48
CA ILE A 5 32.14 -26.65 -10.22
C ILE A 5 31.11 -26.79 -9.08
N PRO A 6 31.31 -27.75 -8.15
CA PRO A 6 30.40 -28.00 -7.05
C PRO A 6 30.48 -26.86 -6.04
N ILE A 7 29.34 -26.29 -5.66
CA ILE A 7 29.28 -25.39 -4.51
C ILE A 7 29.20 -26.29 -3.28
N THR A 8 30.33 -26.39 -2.60
CA THR A 8 30.52 -27.07 -1.32
C THR A 8 29.45 -26.62 -0.34
N LEU A 9 28.81 -27.61 0.30
CA LEU A 9 27.90 -27.41 1.42
C LEU A 9 28.49 -26.37 2.36
N ILE A 10 27.70 -25.35 2.69
CA ILE A 10 27.93 -24.59 3.91
C ILE A 10 27.74 -25.61 5.03
N ASN A 11 28.85 -26.16 5.54
CA ASN A 11 28.88 -26.89 6.80
C ASN A 11 28.24 -25.99 7.86
N LEU A 12 26.97 -26.26 8.18
CA LEU A 12 26.43 -25.85 9.46
C LEU A 12 27.05 -26.82 10.47
N PRO A 13 27.63 -26.33 11.59
CA PRO A 13 28.29 -27.21 12.54
C PRO A 13 27.29 -28.26 13.03
N LEU A 14 27.64 -29.52 12.85
CA LEU A 14 27.02 -30.66 13.51
C LEU A 14 27.61 -30.75 14.91
N ASP A 15 27.25 -29.82 15.79
CA ASP A 15 27.40 -30.01 17.24
C ASP A 15 26.11 -29.53 17.89
N PHE A 16 25.23 -30.50 18.16
CA PHE A 16 23.94 -30.36 18.81
C PHE A 16 24.02 -30.66 20.31
N ALA A 17 25.15 -30.36 20.94
CA ALA A 17 25.34 -30.51 22.37
C ALA A 17 25.93 -29.22 22.94
N GLU A 18 25.37 -28.76 24.06
CA GLU A 18 25.72 -27.52 24.76
C GLU A 18 25.21 -26.21 24.14
N TYR A 19 23.89 -26.10 23.98
CA TYR A 19 23.26 -24.79 24.12
C TYR A 19 22.19 -24.86 25.19
N SER A 20 22.60 -24.50 26.40
CA SER A 20 21.73 -24.27 27.55
C SER A 20 20.66 -23.22 27.19
N ASN A 21 19.39 -23.60 27.34
CA ASN A 21 18.21 -22.77 27.04
C ASN A 21 18.19 -21.41 27.76
N SER A 22 19.00 -21.17 28.80
CA SER A 22 18.97 -19.92 29.57
C SER A 22 19.81 -18.77 28.98
N GLU A 23 20.96 -19.06 28.36
CA GLU A 23 21.83 -18.03 27.75
C GLU A 23 21.30 -17.53 26.41
N ILE A 24 20.65 -18.39 25.61
CA ILE A 24 20.05 -17.97 24.33
C ILE A 24 18.83 -17.06 24.55
N ILE A 25 18.02 -17.30 25.58
CA ILE A 25 16.89 -16.43 25.95
C ILE A 25 17.40 -15.04 26.38
N GLN A 26 18.58 -14.95 27.01
CA GLN A 26 19.21 -13.65 27.30
C GLN A 26 19.75 -12.96 26.04
N ASN A 27 20.28 -13.71 25.06
CA ASN A 27 20.80 -13.15 23.82
C ASN A 27 19.68 -12.69 22.85
N ILE A 28 18.51 -13.34 22.87
CA ILE A 28 17.30 -12.86 22.16
C ILE A 28 16.77 -11.56 22.80
N LYS A 29 16.96 -11.35 24.11
CA LYS A 29 16.68 -10.08 24.80
C LYS A 29 17.68 -8.95 24.48
N LYS A 30 18.84 -9.26 23.87
CA LYS A 30 19.92 -8.30 23.58
C LYS A 30 20.28 -8.17 22.08
N GLY A 31 19.28 -8.23 21.20
CA GLY A 31 19.33 -7.50 19.92
C GLY A 31 20.44 -7.86 18.90
N GLY A 32 20.96 -9.09 18.87
CA GLY A 32 22.01 -9.49 17.92
C GLY A 32 21.52 -10.13 16.61
N THR A 33 21.48 -9.35 15.53
CA THR A 33 21.58 -9.72 14.09
C THR A 33 20.63 -10.77 13.48
N ARG A 34 19.83 -10.34 12.48
CA ARG A 34 18.84 -11.15 11.75
C ARG A 34 19.18 -11.25 10.26
N SER A 35 20.09 -12.16 9.89
CA SER A 35 20.23 -12.53 8.49
C SER A 35 19.12 -13.53 8.10
N VAL A 36 18.72 -13.54 6.83
CA VAL A 36 17.76 -14.53 6.29
C VAL A 36 18.26 -15.96 6.53
N LYS A 37 19.58 -16.16 6.59
CA LYS A 37 20.21 -17.44 6.94
C LYS A 37 19.95 -17.80 8.41
N ASP A 38 19.99 -16.84 9.33
CA ASP A 38 19.74 -17.09 10.76
C ASP A 38 18.25 -17.27 11.07
N ILE A 39 17.37 -16.61 10.30
CA ILE A 39 15.93 -16.85 10.32
C ILE A 39 15.61 -18.26 9.80
N LEU A 40 16.20 -18.67 8.67
CA LEU A 40 16.02 -20.01 8.12
C LEU A 40 16.59 -21.09 9.05
N LYS A 41 17.72 -20.84 9.75
CA LYS A 41 18.25 -21.75 10.78
C LYS A 41 17.27 -22.02 11.92
N TYR A 42 16.40 -21.06 12.25
CA TYR A 42 15.40 -21.23 13.31
C TYR A 42 14.11 -21.89 12.82
N ILE A 43 13.66 -21.56 11.60
CA ILE A 43 12.39 -22.04 11.04
C ILE A 43 12.51 -23.47 10.48
N VAL A 44 13.64 -23.82 9.85
CA VAL A 44 13.82 -25.11 9.16
C VAL A 44 13.69 -26.32 10.10
N PRO A 45 14.31 -26.34 11.30
CA PRO A 45 14.18 -27.49 12.22
C PRO A 45 12.74 -27.77 12.65
N THR A 46 11.95 -26.72 12.91
CA THR A 46 10.52 -26.85 13.29
C THR A 46 9.65 -27.35 12.13
N LEU A 47 9.98 -26.97 10.90
CA LEU A 47 9.26 -27.47 9.72
C LEU A 47 9.59 -28.93 9.40
N ILE A 48 10.80 -29.40 9.73
CA ILE A 48 11.19 -30.81 9.62
C ILE A 48 10.53 -31.65 10.72
N SER A 49 10.51 -31.17 11.97
CA SER A 49 9.88 -31.91 13.09
C SER A 49 8.38 -32.09 12.93
N ASN A 50 7.74 -31.22 12.15
CA ASN A 50 6.32 -31.28 11.81
C ASN A 50 6.05 -31.99 10.47
N GLU A 51 7.06 -32.64 9.89
CA GLU A 51 7.01 -33.37 8.61
C GLU A 51 6.58 -32.53 7.39
N ILE A 52 6.68 -31.20 7.48
CA ILE A 52 6.30 -30.27 6.40
C ILE A 52 7.41 -30.18 5.34
N LEU A 53 8.67 -30.37 5.74
CA LEU A 53 9.83 -30.41 4.85
C LEU A 53 10.46 -31.81 4.85
N ASP A 54 10.63 -32.38 3.66
CA ASP A 54 11.29 -33.68 3.47
C ASP A 54 12.82 -33.53 3.49
N ILE A 55 13.45 -34.20 4.46
CA ILE A 55 14.90 -34.18 4.66
C ILE A 55 15.67 -34.83 3.51
N ASN A 56 15.02 -35.73 2.76
CA ASN A 56 15.61 -36.43 1.62
C ASN A 56 15.56 -35.57 0.34
N ASN A 57 14.83 -34.44 0.36
CA ASN A 57 14.81 -33.44 -0.70
C ASN A 57 15.22 -32.05 -0.16
N PRO A 58 16.53 -31.81 0.02
CA PRO A 58 17.04 -30.68 0.80
C PRO A 58 16.93 -29.31 0.11
N ILE A 59 16.16 -29.18 -0.97
CA ILE A 59 16.16 -27.97 -1.81
C ILE A 59 14.87 -27.14 -1.62
N ILE A 60 14.89 -26.15 -0.74
CA ILE A 60 13.72 -25.33 -0.35
C ILE A 60 13.41 -24.19 -1.33
N HIS A 61 12.22 -24.17 -1.99
CA HIS A 61 11.82 -23.15 -2.98
C HIS A 61 11.11 -21.93 -2.40
N LEU A 62 11.85 -20.87 -2.04
CA LEU A 62 11.26 -19.62 -1.51
C LEU A 62 10.88 -18.61 -2.61
N ARG A 63 9.65 -18.66 -3.12
CA ARG A 63 9.22 -17.61 -4.07
C ARG A 63 9.02 -16.29 -3.35
N VAL A 64 9.59 -15.23 -3.90
CA VAL A 64 9.36 -13.85 -3.45
C VAL A 64 8.88 -13.07 -4.64
N SER A 65 7.65 -12.59 -4.57
CA SER A 65 7.00 -11.90 -5.68
C SER A 65 6.62 -10.47 -5.30
N GLY A 66 7.02 -9.53 -6.16
CA GLY A 66 6.55 -8.15 -6.28
C GLY A 66 6.20 -7.82 -7.74
N ASP A 67 5.55 -6.66 -7.96
CA ASP A 67 5.18 -5.87 -9.17
C ASP A 67 5.23 -6.43 -10.62
N GLY A 68 5.22 -7.74 -10.87
CA GLY A 68 4.83 -8.32 -12.16
C GLY A 68 5.88 -8.33 -13.28
N ARG A 69 7.11 -7.86 -13.06
CA ARG A 69 8.17 -7.85 -14.10
C ARG A 69 8.96 -9.14 -14.29
N ASN A 70 8.66 -10.21 -13.54
CA ASN A 70 9.40 -11.49 -13.61
C ASN A 70 8.46 -12.70 -13.75
N VAL A 71 7.80 -12.83 -14.90
CA VAL A 71 7.13 -14.07 -15.31
C VAL A 71 8.13 -14.91 -16.10
N GLY A 72 8.66 -15.98 -15.50
CA GLY A 72 9.44 -16.98 -16.23
C GLY A 72 10.56 -17.71 -15.47
N ARG A 73 10.92 -17.33 -14.24
CA ARG A 73 12.00 -18.02 -13.49
C ARG A 73 11.61 -18.35 -12.05
N LYS A 74 11.72 -19.64 -11.68
CA LYS A 74 11.60 -20.15 -10.30
C LYS A 74 12.79 -19.65 -9.48
N ILE A 75 12.61 -18.68 -8.60
CA ILE A 75 13.67 -18.20 -7.67
C ILE A 75 13.20 -18.31 -6.22
N LYS A 76 14.15 -18.65 -5.34
CA LYS A 76 13.99 -19.24 -4.00
C LYS A 76 14.50 -18.33 -2.82
N HIS A 77 14.44 -16.98 -2.80
CA HIS A 77 14.89 -16.14 -1.62
C HIS A 77 14.26 -14.72 -1.43
N VAL A 78 14.06 -14.25 -0.16
CA VAL A 78 13.66 -12.87 0.28
C VAL A 78 14.84 -12.13 0.91
N MET A 79 15.01 -10.83 0.68
CA MET A 79 15.92 -9.94 1.45
C MET A 79 15.08 -8.91 2.22
N VAL A 80 15.29 -8.79 3.54
CA VAL A 80 14.61 -7.79 4.40
C VAL A 80 15.68 -6.96 5.10
N TRP A 81 16.09 -5.83 4.51
CA TRP A 81 16.95 -4.86 5.20
C TRP A 81 16.90 -3.49 4.51
N ARG A 82 15.92 -2.67 4.90
CA ARG A 82 15.95 -1.20 5.01
C ARG A 82 14.53 -0.69 5.23
N ASN A 83 13.63 -0.91 4.26
CA ASN A 83 12.21 -0.56 4.35
C ASN A 83 11.34 -1.70 3.81
N MET A 84 10.17 -1.91 4.41
CA MET A 84 9.13 -2.80 3.91
C MET A 84 8.09 -1.97 3.19
N SER A 85 8.03 -2.12 1.86
CA SER A 85 6.94 -1.55 1.06
C SER A 85 5.93 -2.62 0.71
N SER A 86 4.64 -2.31 0.93
CA SER A 86 3.56 -3.25 0.61
C SER A 86 2.22 -2.57 0.48
N ASP A 87 1.28 -3.24 -0.19
CA ASP A 87 -0.12 -2.86 -0.15
C ASP A 87 -0.66 -2.91 1.29
N TRP A 88 -1.77 -2.20 1.52
CA TRP A 88 -2.37 -2.06 2.85
C TRP A 88 -2.77 -3.39 3.47
N LYS A 89 -3.26 -4.34 2.66
CA LYS A 89 -3.74 -5.62 3.19
C LYS A 89 -2.57 -6.42 3.75
N PHE A 90 -1.46 -6.48 3.01
CA PHE A 90 -0.25 -7.14 3.48
C PHE A 90 0.34 -6.42 4.72
N LEU A 91 0.35 -5.09 4.71
CA LEU A 91 0.82 -4.27 5.83
C LEU A 91 0.00 -4.55 7.10
N SER A 92 -1.33 -4.52 7.02
CA SER A 92 -2.23 -4.84 8.13
C SER A 92 -1.97 -6.24 8.69
N ILE A 93 -1.76 -7.24 7.83
CA ILE A 93 -1.47 -8.62 8.27
C ILE A 93 -0.14 -8.67 9.02
N CYS A 94 0.91 -8.04 8.47
CA CYS A 94 2.24 -8.05 9.07
C CYS A 94 2.30 -7.32 10.40
N LEU A 95 1.54 -6.24 10.55
CA LEU A 95 1.47 -5.44 11.78
C LEU A 95 0.42 -5.93 12.77
N GLY A 96 -0.31 -7.00 12.45
CA GLY A 96 -1.41 -7.50 13.28
C GLY A 96 -2.52 -6.46 13.48
N PHE A 97 -2.69 -5.57 12.49
CA PHE A 97 -3.54 -4.39 12.55
C PHE A 97 -4.90 -4.59 11.89
N ASN A 98 -5.85 -3.73 12.25
CA ASN A 98 -7.16 -3.67 11.64
C ASN A 98 -7.12 -3.42 10.13
N SER A 99 -8.24 -3.72 9.48
CA SER A 99 -8.52 -3.32 8.11
C SER A 99 -8.64 -1.80 7.97
N ALA A 100 -8.42 -1.29 6.75
CA ALA A 100 -8.50 0.13 6.41
C ALA A 100 -9.87 0.77 6.70
N ASN A 101 -10.93 -0.02 6.76
CA ASN A 101 -12.29 0.46 7.03
C ASN A 101 -12.63 0.54 8.53
N SER A 102 -11.71 0.18 9.43
CA SER A 102 -11.97 0.24 10.87
C SER A 102 -11.95 1.69 11.41
N LYS A 103 -12.44 1.88 12.65
CA LYS A 103 -12.40 3.19 13.33
C LYS A 103 -10.96 3.70 13.48
N PHE A 104 -10.04 2.82 13.87
CA PHE A 104 -8.61 3.13 14.01
C PHE A 104 -7.87 2.48 12.86
N PHE A 105 -7.80 3.22 11.75
CA PHE A 105 -7.27 2.68 10.51
C PHE A 105 -5.77 2.92 10.36
N CYS A 106 -5.17 3.91 11.03
CA CYS A 106 -3.77 4.25 10.78
C CYS A 106 -2.79 3.37 11.57
N PRO A 107 -1.83 2.71 10.91
CA PRO A 107 -0.75 1.99 11.57
C PRO A 107 0.22 2.89 12.33
N TRP A 108 0.48 4.12 11.86
CA TRP A 108 1.54 5.03 12.35
C TRP A 108 1.10 6.03 13.41
N CYS A 109 -0.19 6.40 13.44
CA CYS A 109 -0.74 7.32 14.42
C CYS A 109 -2.05 6.81 15.03
N GLN A 110 -2.50 7.47 16.10
CA GLN A 110 -3.69 7.06 16.87
C GLN A 110 -5.00 7.68 16.36
N VAL A 111 -4.99 8.25 15.15
CA VAL A 111 -6.15 8.90 14.56
C VAL A 111 -7.33 7.93 14.43
N SER A 112 -8.52 8.42 14.78
CA SER A 112 -9.77 7.73 14.45
C SER A 112 -10.40 8.33 13.20
N LYS A 113 -11.30 7.59 12.55
CA LYS A 113 -12.08 8.09 11.40
C LYS A 113 -12.83 9.40 11.66
N TYR A 114 -13.11 9.72 12.93
CA TYR A 114 -13.85 10.91 13.33
C TYR A 114 -12.92 12.08 13.70
N ASP A 115 -11.64 11.81 13.94
CA ASP A 115 -10.65 12.80 14.34
C ASP A 115 -9.96 13.38 13.10
N GLN A 116 -10.72 14.09 12.27
CA GLN A 116 -10.23 14.65 11.01
C GLN A 116 -9.60 16.05 11.18
N GLY A 117 -9.09 16.35 12.39
CA GLY A 117 -8.91 17.72 12.83
C GLY A 117 -7.60 18.14 13.48
N ASN A 118 -6.83 17.29 14.20
CA ASN A 118 -5.62 17.79 14.87
C ASN A 118 -4.51 16.75 15.11
N ASP A 119 -3.28 17.20 14.87
CA ASP A 119 -1.95 16.62 15.14
C ASP A 119 -1.69 15.18 14.63
N TRP A 120 -1.47 15.06 13.32
CA TRP A 120 -1.23 13.81 12.60
C TRP A 120 0.22 13.30 12.66
N LYS A 121 0.91 13.55 13.78
CA LYS A 121 2.29 13.09 13.95
C LYS A 121 2.33 11.56 14.14
N ILE A 122 3.35 10.93 13.55
CA ILE A 122 3.72 9.55 13.87
C ILE A 122 3.91 9.48 15.40
N SER A 123 3.09 8.66 16.04
CA SER A 123 2.99 8.60 17.50
C SER A 123 3.07 7.17 18.01
N LYS A 124 2.85 6.18 17.14
CA LYS A 124 2.94 4.78 17.50
C LYS A 124 4.38 4.31 17.39
N LYS A 125 4.82 3.53 18.37
CA LYS A 125 6.11 2.84 18.35
C LYS A 125 5.89 1.33 18.34
N MET A 126 6.80 0.61 17.68
CA MET A 126 6.74 -0.85 17.58
C MET A 126 6.78 -1.54 18.97
N GLU A 127 7.48 -0.95 19.93
CA GLU A 127 7.62 -1.44 21.31
C GLU A 127 6.28 -1.49 22.06
N ASN A 128 5.44 -0.47 21.89
CA ASN A 128 4.17 -0.30 22.60
C ASN A 128 2.97 -0.66 21.71
N ILE A 129 3.18 -1.42 20.64
CA ILE A 129 2.17 -1.62 19.60
C ILE A 129 0.87 -2.24 20.11
N HIS A 130 0.96 -3.03 21.19
CA HIS A 130 -0.16 -3.69 21.86
C HIS A 130 -1.04 -2.75 22.69
N GLU A 131 -0.51 -1.58 23.08
CA GLU A 131 -1.23 -0.59 23.88
C GLU A 131 -2.12 0.29 23.00
N TYR A 132 -1.83 0.36 21.70
CA TYR A 132 -2.56 1.23 20.80
C TYR A 132 -3.80 0.56 20.21
N PRO A 133 -4.89 1.33 20.04
CA PRO A 133 -6.09 0.81 19.43
C PRO A 133 -5.83 0.39 17.97
N GLY A 134 -6.44 -0.74 17.61
CA GLY A 134 -6.42 -1.33 16.28
C GLY A 134 -5.36 -2.40 16.02
N HIS A 135 -4.37 -2.57 16.90
CA HIS A 135 -3.42 -3.69 16.84
C HIS A 135 -3.98 -4.86 17.67
N ASN A 136 -4.68 -5.78 17.01
CA ASN A 136 -5.32 -6.92 17.69
C ASN A 136 -4.37 -8.09 17.88
N ARG A 137 -3.24 -8.11 17.16
CA ARG A 137 -2.27 -9.22 17.15
C ARG A 137 -0.85 -8.70 17.19
N LYS A 138 0.08 -9.55 17.64
CA LYS A 138 1.51 -9.25 17.61
C LYS A 138 2.00 -9.13 16.16
N PRO A 139 2.76 -8.09 15.79
CA PRO A 139 3.36 -7.97 14.47
C PRO A 139 4.26 -9.18 14.15
N LEU A 140 4.14 -9.69 12.93
CA LEU A 140 4.96 -10.79 12.40
C LEU A 140 6.44 -10.38 12.33
N PHE A 141 6.70 -9.12 11.99
CA PHE A 141 8.04 -8.56 11.94
C PHE A 141 8.18 -7.40 12.92
N ASN A 142 7.95 -7.66 14.21
CA ASN A 142 8.14 -6.70 15.30
C ASN A 142 9.57 -6.14 15.45
N MET A 143 10.49 -6.64 14.63
CA MET A 143 11.89 -6.24 14.52
C MET A 143 12.13 -5.07 13.62
N ILE A 144 11.17 -4.78 12.74
CA ILE A 144 11.23 -3.71 11.76
C ILE A 144 10.55 -2.51 12.44
N PRO A 145 11.26 -1.40 12.67
CA PRO A 145 10.65 -0.18 13.19
C PRO A 145 9.46 0.24 12.35
N LEU A 146 8.45 0.84 12.99
CA LEU A 146 7.23 1.24 12.29
C LEU A 146 7.50 2.26 11.17
N ASP A 147 8.48 3.13 11.38
CA ASP A 147 8.94 4.13 10.41
C ASP A 147 9.57 3.52 9.14
N ASN A 148 9.96 2.24 9.20
CA ASN A 148 10.49 1.51 8.05
C ASN A 148 9.40 0.78 7.27
N TRP A 149 8.14 0.87 7.68
CA TRP A 149 6.99 0.41 6.90
C TRP A 149 6.49 1.56 6.03
N VAL A 150 6.61 1.39 4.72
CA VAL A 150 6.21 2.40 3.74
C VAL A 150 5.02 1.85 2.94
N PRO A 151 3.89 2.55 2.85
CA PRO A 151 2.79 2.09 2.04
C PRO A 151 3.16 2.11 0.55
N ASP A 152 2.58 1.17 -0.21
CA ASP A 152 2.82 1.09 -1.65
C ASP A 152 2.29 2.33 -2.40
N GLU A 153 3.19 3.05 -3.05
CA GLU A 153 2.92 4.30 -3.77
C GLU A 153 1.91 4.10 -4.92
N LEU A 154 1.94 2.95 -5.59
CA LEU A 154 0.97 2.67 -6.65
C LEU A 154 -0.44 2.56 -6.07
N HIS A 155 -0.61 1.89 -4.93
CA HIS A 155 -1.91 1.81 -4.25
C HIS A 155 -2.42 3.16 -3.77
N ILE A 156 -1.54 4.10 -3.38
CA ILE A 156 -1.93 5.48 -3.10
C ILE A 156 -2.60 6.11 -4.32
N LEU A 157 -1.95 6.06 -5.49
CA LEU A 157 -2.54 6.53 -6.76
C LEU A 157 -3.88 5.85 -7.03
N LEU A 158 -3.91 4.52 -7.00
CA LEU A 158 -5.09 3.76 -7.38
C LEU A 158 -6.30 4.12 -6.51
N ARG A 159 -6.10 4.22 -5.19
CA ARG A 159 -7.19 4.38 -4.21
C ARG A 159 -7.66 5.82 -4.06
N ILE A 160 -6.76 6.79 -4.13
CA ILE A 160 -7.16 8.21 -4.15
C ILE A 160 -7.89 8.51 -5.46
N TRP A 161 -7.38 8.02 -6.60
CA TRP A 161 -8.08 8.17 -7.88
C TRP A 161 -9.48 7.56 -7.85
N ASP A 162 -9.62 6.33 -7.30
CA ASP A 162 -10.95 5.69 -7.18
C ASP A 162 -11.90 6.56 -6.36
N ARG A 163 -11.41 7.17 -5.27
CA ARG A 163 -12.24 8.07 -4.46
C ARG A 163 -12.65 9.32 -5.23
N LEU A 164 -11.69 10.00 -5.87
CA LEU A 164 -11.94 11.21 -6.65
C LEU A 164 -12.96 10.95 -7.77
N TRP A 165 -12.81 9.84 -8.51
CA TRP A 165 -13.74 9.46 -9.56
C TRP A 165 -15.13 9.14 -9.01
N CYS A 166 -15.21 8.36 -7.92
CA CYS A 166 -16.48 8.08 -7.25
C CYS A 166 -17.20 9.35 -6.80
N LEU A 167 -16.48 10.36 -6.31
CA LEU A 167 -17.06 11.64 -5.89
C LEU A 167 -17.63 12.42 -7.08
N VAL A 168 -16.92 12.48 -8.21
CA VAL A 168 -17.45 13.08 -9.45
C VAL A 168 -18.74 12.39 -9.89
N LEU A 169 -18.76 11.06 -9.90
CA LEU A 169 -19.97 10.31 -10.27
C LEU A 169 -21.11 10.47 -9.25
N ALA A 170 -20.79 10.57 -7.96
CA ALA A 170 -21.78 10.82 -6.91
C ALA A 170 -22.44 12.19 -7.06
N GLU A 171 -21.64 13.23 -7.34
CA GLU A 171 -22.13 14.58 -7.60
C GLU A 171 -23.09 14.60 -8.80
N LEU A 172 -22.71 13.97 -9.92
CA LEU A 172 -23.59 13.86 -11.09
C LEU A 172 -24.92 13.15 -10.76
N LYS A 173 -24.89 12.12 -9.90
CA LYS A 173 -26.09 11.41 -9.46
C LYS A 173 -26.97 12.27 -8.54
N GLU A 174 -26.35 13.01 -7.62
CA GLU A 174 -27.05 13.89 -6.68
C GLU A 174 -27.82 15.00 -7.41
N PHE A 175 -27.23 15.56 -8.47
CA PHE A 175 -27.89 16.58 -9.30
C PHE A 175 -28.78 16.01 -10.42
N ASN A 176 -29.07 14.71 -10.42
CA ASN A 176 -29.83 14.01 -11.48
C ASN A 176 -29.27 14.24 -12.90
N GLN A 177 -27.96 14.46 -13.02
CA GLN A 177 -27.24 14.65 -14.29
C GLN A 177 -26.60 13.36 -14.81
N PHE A 178 -26.64 12.27 -14.03
CA PHE A 178 -26.10 10.96 -14.44
C PHE A 178 -27.08 10.18 -15.33
N ASP A 179 -27.47 10.76 -16.46
CA ASP A 179 -28.33 10.15 -17.48
C ASP A 179 -27.52 9.48 -18.61
N ASP A 180 -28.20 9.00 -19.65
CA ASP A 180 -27.55 8.35 -20.80
C ASP A 180 -26.65 9.32 -21.59
N ILE A 181 -27.04 10.59 -21.68
CA ILE A 181 -26.30 11.63 -22.40
C ILE A 181 -24.98 11.90 -21.67
N CYS A 182 -25.02 12.07 -20.35
CA CYS A 182 -23.82 12.27 -19.53
C CYS A 182 -22.90 11.05 -19.57
N ARG A 183 -23.45 9.83 -19.46
CA ARG A 183 -22.65 8.59 -19.58
C ARG A 183 -21.96 8.50 -20.93
N ASP A 184 -22.63 8.84 -22.02
CA ASP A 184 -22.06 8.85 -23.37
C ASP A 184 -20.95 9.91 -23.52
N GLU A 185 -21.13 11.12 -22.96
CA GLU A 185 -20.06 12.14 -22.96
C GLU A 185 -18.83 11.71 -22.16
N ILE A 186 -19.00 11.01 -21.03
CA ILE A 186 -17.89 10.42 -20.28
C ILE A 186 -17.16 9.39 -21.14
N VAL A 187 -17.88 8.48 -21.80
CA VAL A 187 -17.29 7.44 -22.65
C VAL A 187 -16.54 8.05 -23.84
N LYS A 188 -17.13 9.04 -24.52
CA LYS A 188 -16.47 9.79 -25.60
C LYS A 188 -15.19 10.46 -25.13
N GLU A 189 -15.22 11.09 -23.96
CA GLU A 189 -14.06 11.77 -23.41
C GLU A 189 -12.95 10.80 -23.01
N MET A 190 -13.30 9.65 -22.42
CA MET A 190 -12.36 8.56 -22.14
C MET A 190 -11.70 8.02 -23.42
N ASN A 191 -12.51 7.79 -24.46
CA ASN A 191 -12.01 7.36 -25.76
C ASN A 191 -11.07 8.39 -26.40
N ARG A 192 -11.40 9.69 -26.29
CA ARG A 192 -10.55 10.79 -26.79
C ARG A 192 -9.14 10.75 -26.20
N ILE A 193 -9.00 10.38 -24.93
CA ILE A 193 -7.71 10.28 -24.23
C ILE A 193 -7.08 8.87 -24.31
N GLY A 194 -7.64 7.98 -25.13
CA GLY A 194 -7.11 6.64 -25.36
C GLY A 194 -7.31 5.68 -24.17
N VAL A 195 -8.44 5.79 -23.47
CA VAL A 195 -8.86 4.90 -22.39
C VAL A 195 -10.16 4.20 -22.80
N ASN A 196 -10.15 2.87 -22.84
CA ASN A 196 -11.35 2.08 -23.11
C ASN A 196 -12.22 2.03 -21.85
N PHE A 197 -13.41 2.62 -21.90
CA PHE A 197 -14.30 2.77 -20.75
C PHE A 197 -15.76 2.59 -21.18
N GLN A 198 -16.53 1.85 -20.38
CA GLN A 198 -17.94 1.58 -20.63
C GLN A 198 -18.72 1.57 -19.31
N PHE A 199 -20.01 1.87 -19.40
CA PHE A 199 -20.98 1.70 -18.32
C PHE A 199 -21.89 0.50 -18.63
N TRP A 200 -22.33 -0.20 -17.59
CA TRP A 200 -23.38 -1.21 -17.69
C TRP A 200 -24.24 -1.18 -16.44
N GLN A 201 -25.48 -1.64 -16.58
CA GLN A 201 -26.41 -1.76 -15.45
C GLN A 201 -26.45 -3.20 -14.95
N GLU A 202 -26.38 -3.38 -13.63
CA GLU A 202 -26.57 -4.68 -13.00
C GLU A 202 -28.05 -4.99 -12.80
N LYS A 203 -28.36 -6.27 -12.49
CA LYS A 203 -29.71 -6.73 -12.14
C LYS A 203 -30.34 -5.97 -10.96
N SER A 204 -29.52 -5.32 -10.14
CA SER A 204 -29.91 -4.47 -9.00
C SER A 204 -30.28 -3.04 -9.41
N ASN A 205 -30.40 -2.74 -10.70
CA ASN A 205 -30.50 -1.38 -11.27
C ASN A 205 -29.33 -0.45 -10.93
N THR A 206 -28.24 -0.99 -10.39
CA THR A 206 -27.04 -0.22 -10.07
C THR A 206 -26.17 -0.08 -11.31
N TRP A 207 -25.77 1.14 -11.63
CA TRP A 207 -24.82 1.42 -12.71
C TRP A 207 -23.39 1.15 -12.26
N ASN A 208 -22.70 0.30 -13.01
CA ASN A 208 -21.28 0.02 -12.87
C ASN A 208 -20.51 0.46 -14.12
N HIS A 209 -19.19 0.47 -13.99
CA HIS A 209 -18.29 0.95 -15.03
C HIS A 209 -16.97 0.19 -15.06
N THR A 210 -16.25 0.31 -16.16
CA THR A 210 -14.95 -0.34 -16.35
C THR A 210 -14.00 0.02 -15.21
N SER A 211 -13.33 -0.99 -14.64
CA SER A 211 -12.26 -0.77 -13.67
C SER A 211 -10.98 -0.40 -14.42
N LEU A 212 -10.34 0.71 -14.04
CA LEU A 212 -9.15 1.22 -14.71
C LEU A 212 -7.86 0.73 -14.03
N MET A 213 -6.86 0.42 -14.84
CA MET A 213 -5.51 0.09 -14.40
C MET A 213 -4.68 1.36 -14.16
N GLY A 214 -3.52 1.22 -13.50
CA GLY A 214 -2.70 2.36 -13.08
C GLY A 214 -2.35 3.35 -14.18
N ASP A 215 -2.01 2.88 -15.38
CA ASP A 215 -1.63 3.78 -16.47
C ASP A 215 -2.83 4.51 -17.09
N ASP A 216 -3.98 3.85 -17.21
CA ASP A 216 -5.20 4.53 -17.66
C ASP A 216 -5.68 5.53 -16.62
N LYS A 217 -5.61 5.21 -15.33
CA LYS A 217 -5.90 6.18 -14.25
C LYS A 217 -5.02 7.43 -14.36
N LYS A 218 -3.72 7.29 -14.64
CA LYS A 218 -2.84 8.46 -14.89
C LYS A 218 -3.27 9.27 -16.10
N LYS A 219 -3.68 8.62 -17.21
CA LYS A 219 -4.19 9.32 -18.39
C LYS A 219 -5.44 10.13 -18.06
N VAL A 220 -6.42 9.53 -17.38
CA VAL A 220 -7.65 10.24 -16.95
C VAL A 220 -7.29 11.37 -16.00
N LEU A 221 -6.46 11.08 -15.00
CA LEU A 221 -6.01 12.06 -14.02
C LEU A 221 -5.44 13.30 -14.70
N LYS A 222 -4.59 13.15 -15.71
CA LYS A 222 -3.95 14.26 -16.41
C LYS A 222 -4.84 14.94 -17.46
N ASN A 223 -5.64 14.17 -18.21
CA ASN A 223 -6.17 14.65 -19.50
C ASN A 223 -7.70 14.73 -19.59
N PHE A 224 -8.45 14.23 -18.61
CA PHE A 224 -9.91 14.24 -18.67
C PHE A 224 -10.46 15.67 -18.57
N ASN A 225 -11.31 16.06 -19.52
CA ASN A 225 -11.93 17.37 -19.56
C ASN A 225 -13.28 17.41 -18.82
N PHE A 226 -13.26 17.86 -17.56
CA PHE A 226 -14.45 17.99 -16.73
C PHE A 226 -15.51 18.96 -17.27
N LYS A 227 -15.14 19.92 -18.14
CA LYS A 227 -16.10 20.90 -18.69
C LYS A 227 -17.17 20.26 -19.58
N ARG A 228 -16.97 19.00 -20.01
CA ARG A 228 -17.97 18.24 -20.76
C ARG A 228 -19.14 17.77 -19.90
N ILE A 229 -18.93 17.62 -18.60
CA ILE A 229 -19.89 16.97 -17.70
C ILE A 229 -20.26 17.83 -16.48
N LEU A 230 -19.50 18.88 -16.19
CA LEU A 230 -19.72 19.77 -15.04
C LEU A 230 -19.76 21.24 -15.48
N PRO A 231 -20.47 22.11 -14.74
CA PRO A 231 -20.43 23.56 -14.94
C PRO A 231 -19.01 24.11 -14.92
N SER A 232 -18.71 25.13 -15.74
CA SER A 232 -17.34 25.61 -15.96
C SER A 232 -16.56 25.96 -14.68
N SER A 233 -17.20 26.60 -13.70
CA SER A 233 -16.57 26.93 -12.42
C SER A 233 -16.19 25.67 -11.63
N ARG A 234 -17.14 24.74 -11.47
CA ARG A 234 -16.92 23.46 -10.78
C ARG A 234 -15.89 22.60 -11.49
N ALA A 235 -15.96 22.51 -12.83
CA ALA A 235 -15.01 21.78 -13.64
C ALA A 235 -13.57 22.27 -13.46
N ASN A 236 -13.37 23.59 -13.39
CA ASN A 236 -12.04 24.17 -13.15
C ASN A 236 -11.52 23.81 -11.74
N ALA A 237 -12.37 23.89 -10.71
CA ALA A 237 -11.98 23.55 -9.34
C ALA A 237 -11.62 22.05 -9.19
N ILE A 238 -12.41 21.15 -9.81
CA ILE A 238 -12.09 19.72 -9.82
C ILE A 238 -10.80 19.45 -10.61
N ARG A 239 -10.59 20.14 -11.73
CA ARG A 239 -9.36 20.04 -12.53
C ARG A 239 -8.13 20.45 -11.71
N GLU A 240 -8.19 21.57 -11.00
CA GLU A 240 -7.13 22.05 -10.11
C GLU A 240 -6.79 21.01 -9.03
N LEU A 241 -7.80 20.49 -8.34
CA LEU A 241 -7.63 19.43 -7.33
C LEU A 241 -6.92 18.19 -7.91
N TRP A 242 -7.32 17.76 -9.11
CA TRP A 242 -6.74 16.59 -9.77
C TRP A 242 -5.32 16.85 -10.29
N ASP A 243 -5.03 18.08 -10.74
CA ASP A 243 -3.69 18.49 -11.18
C ASP A 243 -2.71 18.54 -10.00
N HIS A 244 -3.12 19.11 -8.86
CA HIS A 244 -2.31 19.15 -7.65
C HIS A 244 -2.02 17.72 -7.16
N PHE A 245 -3.03 16.84 -7.13
CA PHE A 245 -2.81 15.43 -6.78
C PHE A 245 -1.83 14.74 -7.73
N HIS A 246 -1.98 14.95 -9.04
CA HIS A 246 -1.09 14.38 -10.04
C HIS A 246 0.36 14.85 -9.83
N GLN A 247 0.56 16.14 -9.55
CA GLN A 247 1.88 16.69 -9.29
C GLN A 247 2.51 16.10 -8.02
N ILE A 248 1.76 16.01 -6.92
CA ILE A 248 2.22 15.35 -5.68
C ILE A 248 2.62 13.90 -5.96
N TYR A 249 1.82 13.17 -6.73
CA TYR A 249 2.15 11.79 -7.08
C TYR A 249 3.43 11.67 -7.93
N LEU A 250 3.69 12.63 -8.83
CA LEU A 250 4.94 12.68 -9.57
C LEU A 250 6.12 13.01 -8.65
N ASN A 251 5.94 13.95 -7.72
CA ASN A 251 6.96 14.34 -6.74
C ASN A 251 7.34 13.17 -5.82
N LEU A 252 6.37 12.34 -5.44
CA LEU A 252 6.59 11.12 -4.65
C LEU A 252 7.56 10.13 -5.33
N LYS A 253 7.62 10.13 -6.67
CA LYS A 253 8.51 9.24 -7.45
C LYS A 253 9.94 9.78 -7.57
N LEU A 254 10.18 11.02 -7.19
CA LEU A 254 11.49 11.65 -7.30
C LEU A 254 12.35 11.27 -6.09
N LYS A 255 13.53 10.71 -6.35
CA LYS A 255 14.41 10.18 -5.30
C LYS A 255 14.93 11.23 -4.31
N ASN A 256 15.03 12.48 -4.74
CA ASN A 256 15.67 13.57 -4.00
C ASN A 256 14.74 14.80 -3.91
N TYR A 257 13.42 14.60 -3.86
CA TYR A 257 12.51 15.72 -3.65
C TYR A 257 12.60 16.22 -2.20
N ASP A 258 12.43 17.52 -2.01
CA ASP A 258 12.47 18.11 -0.67
C ASP A 258 11.26 17.66 0.16
N ALA A 259 11.53 17.04 1.31
CA ALA A 259 10.49 16.44 2.15
C ALA A 259 9.58 17.51 2.79
N GLN A 260 10.11 18.70 3.09
CA GLN A 260 9.33 19.78 3.68
C GLN A 260 8.38 20.38 2.63
N GLN A 261 8.86 20.55 1.40
CA GLN A 261 8.08 20.99 0.26
C GLN A 261 6.99 19.97 -0.10
N PHE A 262 7.32 18.67 -0.13
CA PHE A 262 6.33 17.63 -0.37
C PHE A 262 5.18 17.68 0.64
N ARG A 263 5.54 17.79 1.92
CA ARG A 263 4.56 17.87 3.00
C ARG A 263 3.66 19.08 2.85
N PHE A 264 4.24 20.25 2.56
CA PHE A 264 3.47 21.48 2.33
C PHE A 264 2.48 21.32 1.17
N GLU A 265 2.92 20.76 0.04
CA GLU A 265 2.06 20.52 -1.13
C GLU A 265 0.93 19.52 -0.82
N ALA A 266 1.23 18.46 -0.08
CA ALA A 266 0.24 17.46 0.30
C ALA A 266 -0.80 18.02 1.29
N GLU A 267 -0.38 18.83 2.26
CA GLU A 267 -1.27 19.54 3.19
C GLU A 267 -2.16 20.54 2.44
N ASP A 268 -1.59 21.36 1.56
CA ASP A 268 -2.33 22.34 0.72
C ASP A 268 -3.37 21.65 -0.17
N TRP A 269 -3.00 20.54 -0.81
CA TRP A 269 -3.94 19.74 -1.60
C TRP A 269 -5.11 19.19 -0.77
N LEU A 270 -4.86 18.77 0.47
CA LEU A 270 -5.92 18.27 1.34
C LEU A 270 -6.86 19.41 1.79
N GLU A 271 -6.34 20.61 2.01
CA GLU A 271 -7.18 21.79 2.29
C GLU A 271 -8.04 22.14 1.07
N LEU A 272 -7.48 22.12 -0.14
CA LEU A 272 -8.26 22.27 -1.38
C LEU A 272 -9.35 21.19 -1.49
N PHE A 273 -9.03 19.94 -1.15
CA PHE A 273 -10.01 18.86 -1.12
C PHE A 273 -11.17 19.15 -0.17
N LYS A 274 -10.89 19.64 1.05
CA LYS A 274 -11.91 19.97 2.07
C LYS A 274 -12.80 21.15 1.67
N VAL A 275 -12.34 22.04 0.79
CA VAL A 275 -13.18 23.10 0.21
C VAL A 275 -14.22 22.51 -0.76
N LEU A 276 -13.87 21.43 -1.46
CA LEU A 276 -14.69 20.86 -2.54
C LEU A 276 -15.57 19.69 -2.12
N TYR A 277 -15.19 18.99 -1.05
CA TYR A 277 -15.79 17.75 -0.57
C TYR A 277 -15.87 17.72 0.96
N MET A 278 -16.70 16.81 1.49
CA MET A 278 -16.91 16.72 2.93
C MET A 278 -15.71 16.08 3.61
N PRO A 279 -15.40 16.44 4.87
CA PRO A 279 -14.35 15.78 5.63
C PRO A 279 -14.54 14.24 5.70
N SER A 280 -15.79 13.76 5.76
CA SER A 280 -16.12 12.32 5.73
C SER A 280 -15.66 11.59 4.46
N ASP A 281 -15.32 12.33 3.40
CA ASP A 281 -14.83 11.77 2.13
C ASP A 281 -13.34 11.45 2.14
N ILE A 282 -12.61 11.90 3.16
CA ILE A 282 -11.18 11.63 3.35
C ILE A 282 -10.97 10.13 3.59
N THR A 283 -10.13 9.52 2.76
CA THR A 283 -9.82 8.09 2.86
C THR A 283 -8.53 7.83 3.64
N PRO A 284 -8.31 6.60 4.14
CA PRO A 284 -7.04 6.20 4.73
C PRO A 284 -5.80 6.51 3.87
N TYR A 285 -5.91 6.38 2.56
CA TYR A 285 -4.79 6.66 1.64
C TYR A 285 -4.50 8.15 1.50
N MET A 286 -5.51 9.01 1.61
CA MET A 286 -5.30 10.47 1.62
C MET A 286 -4.62 10.90 2.92
N HIS A 287 -5.06 10.34 4.06
CA HIS A 287 -4.37 10.55 5.34
C HIS A 287 -2.91 10.12 5.26
N VAL A 288 -2.64 8.94 4.72
CA VAL A 288 -1.27 8.44 4.59
C VAL A 288 -0.41 9.29 3.68
N LEU A 289 -0.94 9.72 2.53
CA LEU A 289 -0.22 10.61 1.62
C LEU A 289 0.26 11.89 2.31
N VAL A 290 -0.60 12.48 3.15
CA VAL A 290 -0.33 13.79 3.77
C VAL A 290 0.53 13.67 5.02
N CYS A 291 0.42 12.57 5.77
CA CYS A 291 0.99 12.48 7.11
C CYS A 291 2.20 11.54 7.21
N HIS A 292 2.32 10.57 6.29
CA HIS A 292 3.22 9.42 6.45
C HIS A 292 4.06 9.09 5.20
N MET A 293 4.04 9.95 4.16
CA MET A 293 4.86 9.81 2.94
C MET A 293 5.98 10.85 2.87
#